data_AF-A0A1C6RV55-F1
#
_entry.id   AF-A0A1C6RV55-F1
#
_cell.length_a   1.000
_cell.length_b   1.000
_cell.length_c   1.000
_cell.angle_alpha   90.00
_cell.angle_beta   90.00
_cell.angle_gamma   90.00
#
_symmetry.space_group_name_H-M   'P 1'
#
loop_
_entity.id
_entity.type
_entity.pdbx_description
1 polymer ?
#
loop_
_entity_poly.entity_id
_entity_poly.type
_entity_poly.pdbx_seq_one_letter_code
_entity_poly.pdbx_strand_id
1 'polypeptide(L)'
;MAAKAHKLDKVVKPSWAARVLCIDHSDLPKLDRPWTKGDVRELRDSNPAWLTEARQRYATRRQQESETRMAELAAEFARLGYDEPDQGTLDQAMHYIDGARTHLMIATDCSETEADRAAWRVWPKSMAAEDADHENQLNRGVSETGWRS
;
A
#
# COMPACT_ATOMS: atom_id res chain seq x y z
N MET A 1 -37.32 -0.49 -37.62
CA MET A 1 -36.82 -0.98 -36.32
C MET A 1 -35.37 -1.41 -36.50
N ALA A 2 -34.41 -0.64 -35.98
CA ALA A 2 -33.00 -0.97 -36.13
C ALA A 2 -32.62 -2.05 -35.10
N ALA A 3 -32.24 -3.23 -35.58
CA ALA A 3 -31.59 -4.24 -34.76
C ALA A 3 -30.27 -3.65 -34.23
N LYS A 4 -30.22 -3.33 -32.93
CA LYS A 4 -28.97 -3.01 -32.24
C LYS A 4 -28.07 -4.24 -32.36
N ALA A 5 -27.05 -4.15 -33.21
CA ALA A 5 -25.98 -5.12 -33.28
C ALA A 5 -25.42 -5.32 -31.86
N HIS A 6 -25.67 -6.51 -31.28
CA HIS A 6 -24.91 -6.97 -30.13
C HIS A 6 -23.45 -7.01 -30.60
N LYS A 7 -22.64 -6.05 -30.16
CA LYS A 7 -21.19 -6.14 -30.33
C LYS A 7 -20.79 -7.51 -29.78
N LEU A 8 -20.15 -8.32 -30.61
CA LEU A 8 -19.56 -9.60 -30.20
C LEU A 8 -18.82 -9.38 -28.90
N ASP A 9 -19.32 -10.00 -27.84
CA ASP A 9 -18.78 -9.80 -26.51
C ASP A 9 -17.36 -10.33 -26.47
N LYS A 10 -16.42 -9.52 -25.99
CA LYS A 10 -14.99 -9.80 -26.15
C LYS A 10 -14.61 -10.95 -25.22
N VAL A 11 -14.07 -12.02 -25.80
CA VAL A 11 -13.50 -13.15 -25.05
C VAL A 11 -12.32 -12.68 -24.20
N VAL A 12 -12.24 -13.16 -22.97
CA VAL A 12 -11.20 -12.83 -21.99
C VAL A 12 -10.58 -14.07 -21.39
N LYS A 13 -9.34 -13.94 -20.90
CA LYS A 13 -8.66 -15.00 -20.15
C LYS A 13 -9.29 -15.13 -18.75
N PRO A 14 -9.42 -16.35 -18.20
CA PRO A 14 -9.90 -16.55 -16.83
C PRO A 14 -9.07 -15.76 -15.79
N SER A 15 -7.74 -15.71 -15.92
CA SER A 15 -6.89 -14.89 -15.04
C SER A 15 -7.24 -13.40 -15.04
N TRP A 16 -7.69 -12.87 -16.18
CA TRP A 16 -8.18 -11.51 -16.27
C TRP A 16 -9.53 -11.34 -15.57
N ALA A 17 -10.45 -12.30 -15.74
CA ALA A 17 -11.76 -12.31 -15.07
C ALA A 17 -11.61 -12.35 -13.54
N ALA A 18 -10.80 -13.26 -13.00
CA ALA A 18 -10.50 -13.36 -11.57
C ALA A 18 -9.97 -12.04 -11.01
N ARG A 19 -9.00 -11.44 -11.73
CA ARG A 19 -8.41 -10.15 -11.34
C ARG A 19 -9.46 -9.03 -11.29
N VAL A 20 -10.34 -8.93 -12.29
CA VAL A 20 -11.39 -7.90 -12.32
C VAL A 20 -12.44 -8.12 -11.24
N LEU A 21 -12.71 -9.38 -10.90
CA LEU A 21 -13.66 -9.75 -9.86
C LEU A 21 -13.07 -9.68 -8.45
N CYS A 22 -11.76 -9.45 -8.31
CA CYS A 22 -11.00 -9.45 -7.05
C CYS A 22 -11.15 -10.75 -6.27
N ILE A 23 -10.97 -11.88 -6.97
CA ILE A 23 -10.99 -13.23 -6.40
C ILE A 23 -9.79 -14.04 -6.90
N ASP A 24 -9.55 -15.17 -6.25
CA ASP A 24 -8.59 -16.14 -6.76
C ASP A 24 -9.07 -16.81 -8.05
N HIS A 25 -8.10 -17.22 -8.87
CA HIS A 25 -8.39 -17.97 -10.08
C HIS A 25 -9.15 -19.29 -9.80
N SER A 26 -8.89 -19.92 -8.64
CA SER A 26 -9.55 -21.16 -8.22
C SER A 26 -11.02 -20.96 -7.84
N ASP A 27 -11.42 -19.74 -7.47
CA ASP A 27 -12.79 -19.42 -7.09
C ASP A 27 -13.66 -19.05 -8.30
N LEU A 28 -13.08 -18.95 -9.50
CA LEU A 28 -13.87 -18.73 -10.72
C LEU A 28 -14.74 -19.94 -11.04
N PRO A 29 -16.01 -19.73 -11.40
CA PRO A 29 -16.86 -20.81 -11.89
C PRO A 29 -16.30 -21.37 -13.20
N LYS A 30 -16.39 -22.69 -13.35
CA LYS A 30 -16.01 -23.38 -14.59
C LYS A 30 -17.17 -23.24 -15.58
N LEU A 31 -16.87 -22.71 -16.75
CA LEU A 31 -17.81 -22.59 -17.85
C LEU A 31 -17.40 -23.58 -18.95
N ASP A 32 -18.37 -24.22 -19.59
CA ASP A 32 -18.12 -25.07 -20.78
C ASP A 32 -17.82 -24.26 -22.05
N ARG A 33 -17.75 -22.94 -21.92
CA ARG A 33 -17.44 -21.97 -22.98
C ARG A 33 -16.39 -20.96 -22.50
N PRO A 34 -15.71 -20.26 -23.41
CA PRO A 34 -14.81 -19.17 -23.04
C PRO A 34 -15.52 -18.05 -22.26
N TRP A 35 -14.80 -17.46 -21.32
CA TRP A 35 -15.22 -16.27 -20.60
C TRP A 35 -15.32 -15.07 -21.53
N THR A 36 -16.33 -14.23 -21.32
CA THR A 36 -16.49 -12.95 -22.02
C THR A 36 -16.50 -11.76 -21.05
N LYS A 37 -16.38 -10.53 -21.58
CA LYS A 37 -16.49 -9.32 -20.75
C LYS A 37 -17.89 -9.14 -20.17
N GLY A 38 -18.93 -9.58 -20.87
CA GLY A 38 -20.32 -9.61 -20.40
C GLY A 38 -20.49 -10.52 -19.20
N ASP A 39 -19.93 -11.74 -19.23
CA ASP A 39 -19.98 -12.66 -18.07
C ASP A 39 -19.39 -12.01 -16.81
N VAL A 40 -18.24 -11.35 -16.96
CA VAL A 40 -17.57 -10.67 -15.84
C VAL A 40 -18.40 -9.49 -15.34
N ARG A 41 -19.01 -8.72 -16.25
CA ARG A 41 -19.88 -7.61 -15.88
C ARG A 41 -21.13 -8.11 -15.17
N GLU A 42 -21.78 -9.13 -15.71
CA GLU A 42 -22.99 -9.72 -15.14
C GLU A 42 -22.73 -10.26 -13.73
N LEU A 43 -21.64 -11.00 -13.51
CA LEU A 43 -21.27 -11.46 -12.18
C LEU A 43 -20.97 -10.32 -11.21
N ARG A 44 -20.29 -9.28 -11.68
CA ARG A 44 -19.99 -8.11 -10.85
C ARG A 44 -21.27 -7.36 -10.47
N ASP A 45 -22.19 -7.20 -11.40
CA ASP A 45 -23.40 -6.40 -11.23
C ASP A 45 -24.48 -7.18 -10.45
N SER A 46 -24.60 -8.50 -10.66
CA SER A 46 -25.49 -9.38 -9.88
C SER A 46 -24.98 -9.70 -8.47
N ASN A 47 -23.67 -9.58 -8.25
CA ASN A 47 -22.97 -9.76 -6.98
C ASN A 47 -23.48 -10.95 -6.13
N PRO A 48 -23.38 -12.19 -6.64
CA PRO A 48 -23.88 -13.36 -5.92
C PRO A 48 -23.13 -13.59 -4.60
N ALA A 49 -23.77 -14.29 -3.65
CA ALA A 49 -23.21 -14.52 -2.31
C ALA A 49 -21.82 -15.18 -2.35
N TRP A 50 -21.63 -16.20 -3.18
CA TRP A 50 -20.34 -16.89 -3.33
C TRP A 50 -19.21 -15.94 -3.77
N LEU A 51 -19.52 -14.92 -4.59
CA LEU A 51 -18.55 -13.94 -5.07
C LEU A 51 -18.12 -13.01 -3.94
N THR A 52 -19.04 -12.66 -3.05
CA THR A 52 -18.75 -11.87 -1.86
C THR A 52 -17.81 -12.61 -0.91
N GLU A 53 -18.09 -13.89 -0.64
CA GLU A 53 -17.23 -14.74 0.19
C GLU A 53 -15.84 -14.95 -0.44
N ALA A 54 -15.78 -15.18 -1.75
CA ALA A 54 -14.52 -15.33 -2.47
C ALA A 54 -13.69 -14.05 -2.41
N ARG A 55 -14.31 -12.87 -2.55
CA ARG A 55 -13.63 -11.57 -2.38
C ARG A 55 -13.10 -11.39 -0.97
N GLN A 56 -13.84 -11.81 0.05
CA GLN A 56 -13.39 -11.71 1.43
C GLN A 56 -12.15 -12.59 1.66
N ARG A 57 -12.18 -13.86 1.22
CA ARG A 57 -11.01 -14.74 1.29
C ARG A 57 -9.80 -14.18 0.55
N TYR A 58 -10.01 -13.67 -0.66
CA TYR A 58 -8.96 -13.05 -1.47
C TYR A 58 -8.35 -11.84 -0.75
N ALA A 59 -9.20 -10.93 -0.22
CA ALA A 59 -8.73 -9.77 0.53
C ALA A 59 -7.92 -10.17 1.77
N THR A 60 -8.39 -11.16 2.54
CA THR A 60 -7.66 -11.67 3.71
C THR A 60 -6.30 -12.24 3.33
N ARG A 61 -6.22 -13.06 2.26
CA ARG A 61 -4.94 -13.61 1.81
C ARG A 61 -3.99 -12.50 1.34
N ARG A 62 -4.48 -11.56 0.52
CA ARG A 62 -3.66 -10.44 0.04
C ARG A 62 -3.16 -9.55 1.18
N GLN A 63 -3.95 -9.39 2.23
CA GLN A 63 -3.52 -8.69 3.44
C GLN A 63 -2.40 -9.44 4.14
N GLN A 64 -2.54 -10.76 4.35
CA GLN A 64 -1.50 -11.59 4.97
C GLN A 64 -0.19 -11.62 4.15
N GLU A 65 -0.29 -11.75 2.82
CA GLU A 65 0.86 -11.68 1.91
C GLU A 65 1.55 -10.32 2.02
N SER A 66 0.76 -9.23 2.04
CA SER A 66 1.29 -7.88 2.22
C SER A 66 1.97 -7.72 3.58
N GLU A 67 1.39 -8.23 4.67
CA GLU A 67 1.98 -8.15 6.00
C GLU A 67 3.28 -8.93 6.09
N THR A 68 3.34 -10.11 5.48
CA THR A 68 4.53 -10.95 5.40
C THR A 68 5.63 -10.23 4.62
N ARG A 69 5.31 -9.70 3.44
CA ARG A 69 6.25 -8.92 2.63
C ARG A 69 6.78 -7.70 3.39
N MET A 70 5.93 -7.04 4.18
CA MET A 70 6.36 -5.90 4.99
C MET A 70 7.26 -6.30 6.16
N ALA A 71 7.04 -7.47 6.76
CA ALA A 71 7.95 -8.00 7.77
C ALA A 71 9.31 -8.37 7.16
N GLU A 72 9.34 -8.95 5.96
CA GLU A 72 10.58 -9.23 5.23
C GLU A 72 11.38 -7.96 4.94
N LEU A 73 10.73 -6.92 4.40
CA LEU A 73 11.42 -5.66 4.11
C LEU A 73 11.90 -4.94 5.39
N ALA A 74 11.16 -5.03 6.49
CA ALA A 74 11.61 -4.50 7.78
C ALA A 74 12.84 -5.26 8.33
N ALA A 75 12.87 -6.59 8.19
CA ALA A 75 14.03 -7.40 8.55
C ALA A 75 15.24 -7.07 7.68
N GLU A 76 15.03 -6.77 6.40
CA GLU A 76 16.09 -6.35 5.50
C GLU A 76 16.66 -4.97 5.86
N PHE A 77 15.82 -4.01 6.27
CA PHE A 77 16.31 -2.76 6.84
C PHE A 77 17.26 -3.02 8.02
N ALA A 78 16.87 -3.88 8.96
CA ALA A 78 17.75 -4.25 10.08
C ALA A 78 19.06 -4.89 9.60
N ARG A 79 19.01 -5.78 8.61
CA ARG A 79 20.22 -6.41 8.02
C ARG A 79 21.17 -5.39 7.39
N LEU A 80 20.63 -4.32 6.83
CA LEU A 80 21.37 -3.23 6.20
C LEU A 80 21.87 -2.18 7.23
N GLY A 81 21.56 -2.33 8.51
CA GLY A 81 21.95 -1.38 9.58
C GLY A 81 21.01 -0.18 9.72
N TYR A 82 19.75 -0.37 9.33
CA TYR A 82 18.68 0.63 9.34
C TYR A 82 17.56 0.27 10.33
N ASP A 83 17.87 -0.42 11.43
CA ASP A 83 16.91 -0.75 12.50
C ASP A 83 16.73 0.36 13.53
N GLU A 84 17.70 1.25 13.67
CA GLU A 84 17.62 2.41 14.56
C GLU A 84 17.48 3.71 13.76
N PRO A 85 16.64 4.67 14.20
CA PRO A 85 16.61 6.00 13.62
C PRO A 85 17.91 6.73 13.95
N ASP A 86 18.47 7.41 12.95
CA ASP A 86 19.55 8.37 13.19
C ASP A 86 19.04 9.45 14.16
N GLN A 87 19.74 9.65 15.28
CA GLN A 87 19.41 10.68 16.29
C GLN A 87 19.90 12.09 15.87
N GLY A 88 20.22 12.27 14.60
CA GLY A 88 20.64 13.53 14.00
C GLY A 88 19.52 14.57 13.88
N THR A 89 19.84 15.70 13.27
CA THR A 89 18.84 16.75 12.96
C THR A 89 17.79 16.23 11.96
N LEU A 90 16.64 16.90 11.82
CA LEU A 90 15.60 16.50 10.86
C LEU A 90 16.15 16.31 9.43
N ASP A 91 17.01 17.22 8.98
CA ASP A 91 17.66 17.11 7.66
C ASP A 91 18.54 15.85 7.54
N GLN A 92 19.26 15.48 8.60
CA GLN A 92 20.07 14.26 8.65
C GLN A 92 19.18 13.01 8.63
N ALA A 93 18.09 13.01 9.40
CA ALA A 93 17.10 11.94 9.41
C ALA A 93 16.43 11.76 8.03
N MET A 94 16.13 12.85 7.32
CA MET A 94 15.58 12.79 5.96
C MET A 94 16.57 12.16 4.95
N HIS A 95 17.84 12.58 4.98
CA HIS A 95 18.86 11.98 4.13
C HIS A 95 19.11 10.50 4.46
N TYR A 96 19.05 10.15 5.74
CA TYR A 96 19.17 8.77 6.21
C TYR A 96 18.03 7.88 5.69
N ILE A 97 16.78 8.36 5.78
CA ILE A 97 15.59 7.65 5.26
C ILE A 97 15.70 7.44 3.74
N ASP A 98 16.14 8.47 2.99
CA ASP A 98 16.26 8.38 1.53
C ASP A 98 17.36 7.39 1.09
N GLY A 99 18.49 7.40 1.80
CA GLY A 99 19.56 6.42 1.62
C GLY A 99 19.11 4.99 1.95
N ALA A 100 18.38 4.83 3.05
CA ALA A 100 17.82 3.54 3.46
C ALA A 100 16.86 2.98 2.42
N ARG A 101 15.92 3.80 1.91
CA ARG A 101 14.99 3.41 0.84
C ARG A 101 15.73 2.95 -0.41
N THR A 102 16.74 3.71 -0.84
CA THR A 102 17.55 3.38 -2.01
C THR A 102 18.26 2.04 -1.84
N HIS A 103 18.88 1.80 -0.68
CA HIS A 103 19.57 0.54 -0.40
C HIS A 103 18.61 -0.66 -0.36
N LEU A 104 17.42 -0.49 0.24
CA LEU A 104 16.40 -1.53 0.27
C LEU A 104 15.91 -1.91 -1.13
N MET A 105 15.65 -0.91 -1.98
CA MET A 105 15.22 -1.13 -3.36
C MET A 105 16.27 -1.89 -4.17
N ILE A 106 17.55 -1.54 -4.01
CA ILE A 106 18.67 -2.25 -4.65
C ILE A 106 18.76 -3.70 -4.14
N ALA A 107 18.54 -3.93 -2.85
CA ALA A 107 18.71 -5.24 -2.22
C ALA A 107 17.53 -6.21 -2.46
N THR A 108 16.31 -5.71 -2.65
CA THR A 108 15.08 -6.54 -2.60
C THR A 108 14.18 -6.46 -3.83
N ASP A 109 14.57 -5.66 -4.84
CA ASP A 109 13.77 -5.33 -6.02
C ASP A 109 12.35 -4.84 -5.65
N CYS A 110 12.20 -4.23 -4.46
CA CYS A 110 10.92 -3.69 -4.03
C CYS A 110 10.62 -2.38 -4.74
N SER A 111 9.34 -2.10 -4.96
CA SER A 111 8.92 -0.79 -5.47
C SER A 111 9.20 0.33 -4.48
N GLU A 112 9.29 1.57 -4.98
CA GLU A 112 9.41 2.76 -4.12
C GLU A 112 8.29 2.84 -3.07
N THR A 113 7.05 2.50 -3.47
CA THR A 113 5.91 2.48 -2.55
C THR A 113 6.01 1.39 -1.47
N GLU A 114 6.67 0.27 -1.75
CA GLU A 114 6.91 -0.77 -0.74
C GLU A 114 8.05 -0.35 0.19
N ALA A 115 9.11 0.25 -0.34
CA ALA A 115 10.19 0.82 0.45
C ALA A 115 9.68 1.91 1.40
N ASP A 116 8.78 2.79 0.93
CA ASP A 116 8.10 3.80 1.75
C ASP A 116 7.33 3.19 2.91
N ARG A 117 6.47 2.21 2.63
CA ARG A 117 5.66 1.58 3.68
C ARG A 117 6.52 0.84 4.68
N ALA A 118 7.59 0.19 4.23
CA ALA A 118 8.54 -0.47 5.09
C ALA A 118 9.28 0.55 5.98
N ALA A 119 9.75 1.67 5.40
CA ALA A 119 10.41 2.74 6.15
C ALA A 119 9.47 3.34 7.21
N TRP A 120 8.20 3.61 6.88
CA TRP A 120 7.21 4.10 7.84
C TRP A 120 6.90 3.14 8.99
N ARG A 121 7.12 1.83 8.79
CA ARG A 121 6.94 0.82 9.83
C ARG A 121 8.09 0.82 10.83
N VAL A 122 9.30 1.14 10.36
CA VAL A 122 10.51 1.23 11.19
C VAL A 122 10.61 2.61 11.86
N TRP A 123 10.29 3.68 11.13
CA TRP A 123 10.37 5.08 11.60
C TRP A 123 9.04 5.80 11.40
N PRO A 124 8.15 5.82 12.42
CA PRO A 124 6.87 6.51 12.34
C PRO A 124 7.03 8.04 12.20
N LYS A 125 6.07 8.70 11.54
CA LYS A 125 6.02 10.16 11.33
C LYS A 125 6.27 11.05 12.55
N SER A 126 6.07 10.53 13.76
CA SER A 126 6.37 11.27 15.00
C SER A 126 7.84 11.62 15.17
N MET A 127 8.78 10.91 14.51
CA MET A 127 10.20 11.29 14.48
C MET A 127 10.50 12.49 13.55
N ALA A 128 9.57 12.86 12.67
CA ALA A 128 9.67 14.10 11.89
C ALA A 128 8.94 15.29 12.54
N ALA A 129 8.35 15.09 13.73
CA ALA A 129 7.48 16.06 14.39
C ALA A 129 8.13 16.77 15.60
N GLU A 130 9.40 16.52 15.92
CA GLU A 130 10.09 17.22 17.02
C GLU A 130 10.35 18.71 16.72
N ASP A 131 10.16 19.17 15.47
CA ASP A 131 10.21 20.60 15.12
C ASP A 131 8.99 21.41 15.60
N ALA A 132 7.88 20.76 15.97
CA ALA A 132 6.69 21.49 16.43
C ALA A 132 6.82 22.03 17.87
N ASP A 133 7.70 21.46 18.69
CA ASP A 133 7.91 21.90 20.08
C ASP A 133 9.06 22.91 20.23
N HIS A 134 10.00 22.96 19.28
CA HIS A 134 11.10 23.94 19.31
C HIS A 134 10.65 25.36 18.93
N GLU A 135 9.68 25.53 18.02
CA GLU A 135 9.08 26.84 17.71
C GLU A 135 8.17 27.36 18.83
N ASN A 136 7.57 26.48 19.64
CA ASN A 136 6.68 26.87 20.74
C ASN A 136 7.44 27.29 22.01
N GLN A 137 8.69 26.85 22.19
CA GLN A 137 9.56 27.32 23.26
C GLN A 137 10.16 28.71 22.97
N LEU A 138 10.45 29.03 21.70
CA LEU A 138 10.96 30.35 21.31
C LEU A 138 9.89 31.45 21.41
N ASN A 139 8.60 31.12 21.20
CA ASN A 139 7.50 32.09 21.35
C ASN A 139 7.03 32.30 22.80
N ARG A 140 7.39 31.40 23.75
CA ARG A 140 7.09 31.60 25.18
C ARG A 140 8.14 32.44 25.92
N GLY A 141 9.34 32.63 25.37
CA GLY A 141 10.40 33.43 25.98
C GLY A 141 10.32 34.95 25.74
N VAL A 142 9.46 35.42 24.84
CA VAL A 142 9.40 36.86 24.44
C VAL A 142 8.34 37.67 25.20
N SER A 143 7.58 37.04 26.11
CA SER A 143 6.50 37.73 26.86
C SER A 143 6.87 38.17 28.28
N GLU A 144 8.08 37.92 28.77
CA GLU A 144 8.51 38.26 30.15
C GLU A 144 9.59 39.36 30.22
N THR A 145 9.47 40.43 29.44
CA THR A 145 10.18 41.69 29.75
C THR A 145 9.27 42.87 29.48
N GLY A 146 8.37 43.17 30.41
CA GLY A 146 7.43 44.27 30.21
C GLY A 146 6.69 44.79 31.43
N TRP A 147 7.17 44.56 32.66
CA TRP A 147 6.64 45.27 33.84
C TRP A 147 7.75 45.51 34.85
N ARG A 148 8.30 46.72 34.88
CA ARG A 148 8.87 47.30 36.09
C ARG A 148 8.91 48.83 36.00
N SER A 149 8.17 49.42 36.95
CA SER A 149 8.20 50.79 37.48
C SER A 149 7.49 51.88 36.68
#